data_AF-A0A6I3DDN5-F1
#
_entry.id   AF-A0A6I3DDN5-F1
#
_cell.length_a   1.000
_cell.length_b   1.000
_cell.length_c   1.000
_cell.angle_alpha   90.00
_cell.angle_beta   90.00
_cell.angle_gamma   90.00
#
_symmetry.space_group_name_H-M   'P 1'
#
loop_
_entity.id
_entity.type
_entity.pdbx_description
1 polymer ?
#
loop_
_entity_poly.entity_id
_entity_poly.type
_entity_poly.pdbx_seq_one_letter_code
_entity_poly.pdbx_strand_id
1 'polypeptide(L)'
;MSKDIELTLDGVSSAVAVGSTGFELFQDKKVVAQRINGQLRDLAHLVSQGDVVEAVSIDSADGLSILRHSTAHVLAQAVQKINPDARLGIGPPITDGFYYDFDVDEPFTPELLKVLEKEMERIIRAGQRFVRRIVSDSEAAKELASEPNKLELITLKSSENLAEGSAEVGAGELTIYDNVDPQSGEVVWKDLCRGPHLPNTRMIGNGFSLTRLAAAYWRGNEANKQLQRIYGTAWPSKDELKAHLERLEEAAKRDHRRLGAELDLFSFPEEIGSGLAVFHPKGGVIRRVMEDYSRARHDEAGYEFVYSPHITKSNLFE
;
A
#
# COMPACT_ATOMS: atom_id res chain seq x y z
N MET A 1 12.71 -39.67 -18.08
CA MET A 1 13.23 -39.27 -16.75
C MET A 1 13.33 -37.76 -16.78
N SER A 2 12.56 -37.05 -15.96
CA SER A 2 12.78 -35.62 -15.77
C SER A 2 14.21 -35.45 -15.23
N LYS A 3 14.99 -34.53 -15.78
CA LYS A 3 16.30 -34.21 -15.20
C LYS A 3 16.04 -33.45 -13.91
N ASP A 4 16.86 -33.70 -12.89
CA ASP A 4 16.86 -32.87 -11.69
C ASP A 4 17.79 -31.66 -11.91
N ILE A 5 17.49 -30.55 -11.25
CA ILE A 5 18.33 -29.37 -11.12
C ILE A 5 18.81 -29.24 -9.68
N GLU A 6 20.04 -28.75 -9.50
CA GLU A 6 20.60 -28.46 -8.19
C GLU A 6 20.42 -26.97 -7.88
N LEU A 7 19.96 -26.66 -6.67
CA LEU A 7 19.77 -25.31 -6.17
C LEU A 7 20.07 -25.25 -4.66
N THR A 8 20.08 -24.05 -4.08
CA THR A 8 20.19 -23.85 -2.63
C THR A 8 18.82 -23.44 -2.09
N LEU A 9 18.17 -24.31 -1.30
CA LEU A 9 16.87 -24.06 -0.68
C LEU A 9 17.05 -23.79 0.82
N ASP A 10 16.69 -22.59 1.28
CA ASP A 10 16.84 -22.16 2.68
C ASP A 10 18.26 -22.45 3.25
N GLY A 11 19.28 -22.21 2.43
CA GLY A 11 20.69 -22.45 2.78
C GLY A 11 21.18 -23.89 2.62
N VAL A 12 20.34 -24.82 2.17
CA VAL A 12 20.67 -26.24 1.98
C VAL A 12 20.70 -26.62 0.51
N SER A 13 21.80 -27.20 0.06
CA SER A 13 21.91 -27.73 -1.31
C SER A 13 20.89 -28.85 -1.52
N SER A 14 20.05 -28.70 -2.54
CA SER A 14 18.90 -29.55 -2.81
C SER A 14 18.80 -29.86 -4.31
N ALA A 15 18.45 -31.10 -4.64
CA ALA A 15 18.13 -31.53 -6.00
C ALA A 15 16.61 -31.61 -6.15
N VAL A 16 16.06 -30.91 -7.15
CA VAL A 16 14.61 -30.82 -7.41
C VAL A 16 14.33 -31.08 -8.88
N ALA A 17 13.12 -31.53 -9.21
CA ALA A 17 12.77 -31.82 -10.60
C ALA A 17 12.80 -30.54 -11.47
N VAL A 18 13.26 -30.64 -12.72
CA VAL A 18 13.07 -29.56 -13.70
C VAL A 18 11.58 -29.21 -13.79
N GLY A 19 11.28 -27.93 -13.70
CA GLY A 19 9.90 -27.42 -13.73
C GLY A 19 9.28 -27.23 -12.35
N SER A 20 10.00 -27.50 -11.26
CA SER A 20 9.54 -27.18 -9.91
C SER A 20 9.31 -25.68 -9.71
N THR A 21 8.34 -25.37 -8.86
CA THR A 21 8.00 -24.03 -8.40
C THR A 21 7.99 -24.00 -6.88
N GLY A 22 7.81 -22.83 -6.28
CA GLY A 22 7.67 -22.70 -4.83
C GLY A 22 6.54 -23.55 -4.24
N PHE A 23 5.52 -23.92 -5.03
CA PHE A 23 4.46 -24.82 -4.58
C PHE A 23 4.94 -26.23 -4.24
N GLU A 24 5.93 -26.76 -4.96
CA GLU A 24 6.52 -28.06 -4.67
C GLU A 24 7.60 -27.97 -3.58
N LEU A 25 8.32 -26.85 -3.53
CA LEU A 25 9.47 -26.65 -2.63
C LEU A 25 9.05 -26.46 -1.17
N PHE A 26 7.94 -25.77 -0.92
CA PHE A 26 7.51 -25.40 0.42
C PHE A 26 6.23 -26.12 0.84
N GLN A 27 6.29 -26.85 1.95
CA GLN A 27 5.13 -27.56 2.51
C GLN A 27 4.38 -26.72 3.57
N ASP A 28 5.04 -25.71 4.14
CA ASP A 28 4.41 -24.82 5.12
C ASP A 28 3.45 -23.84 4.43
N LYS A 29 2.18 -23.90 4.83
CA LYS A 29 1.10 -23.07 4.30
C LYS A 29 1.25 -21.59 4.64
N LYS A 30 2.15 -21.22 5.56
CA LYS A 30 2.51 -19.84 5.85
C LYS A 30 3.38 -19.23 4.77
N VAL A 31 4.07 -20.04 3.95
CA VAL A 31 4.90 -19.54 2.85
C VAL A 31 3.98 -19.06 1.73
N VAL A 32 4.10 -17.79 1.37
CA VAL A 32 3.23 -17.11 0.40
C VAL A 32 3.95 -16.72 -0.89
N ALA A 33 5.27 -16.63 -0.83
CA ALA A 33 6.12 -16.27 -1.94
C ALA A 33 7.51 -16.87 -1.71
N GLN A 34 8.41 -16.66 -2.66
CA GLN A 34 9.78 -17.11 -2.59
C GLN A 34 10.73 -15.98 -2.98
N ARG A 35 11.91 -15.96 -2.39
CA ARG A 35 12.99 -15.09 -2.82
C ARG A 35 13.96 -15.91 -3.64
N ILE A 36 14.18 -15.53 -4.89
CA ILE A 36 15.12 -16.19 -5.78
C ILE A 36 16.25 -15.20 -6.08
N ASN A 37 17.47 -15.55 -5.69
CA ASN A 37 18.67 -14.72 -5.89
C ASN A 37 18.48 -13.27 -5.40
N GLY A 38 17.85 -13.12 -4.22
CA GLY A 38 17.57 -11.81 -3.62
C GLY A 38 16.26 -11.13 -4.07
N GLN A 39 15.59 -11.62 -5.13
CA GLN A 39 14.38 -11.01 -5.68
C GLN A 39 13.10 -11.75 -5.27
N LEU A 40 12.07 -11.02 -4.85
CA LEU A 40 10.75 -11.58 -4.54
C LEU A 40 10.04 -12.07 -5.81
N ARG A 41 9.50 -13.29 -5.76
CA ARG A 41 8.78 -13.96 -6.85
C ARG A 41 7.58 -14.73 -6.29
N ASP A 42 6.53 -14.88 -7.10
CA ASP A 42 5.38 -15.72 -6.75
C ASP A 42 5.83 -17.17 -6.54
N LEU A 43 5.07 -17.94 -5.74
CA LEU A 43 5.29 -19.38 -5.64
C LEU A 43 5.16 -20.11 -6.97
N ALA A 44 4.40 -19.56 -7.93
CA ALA A 44 4.26 -20.12 -9.28
C ALA A 44 5.51 -19.93 -10.15
N HIS A 45 6.49 -19.13 -9.73
CA HIS A 45 7.71 -18.91 -10.50
C HIS A 45 8.57 -20.17 -10.53
N LEU A 46 9.06 -20.51 -11.72
CA LEU A 46 9.92 -21.67 -11.95
C LEU A 46 11.31 -21.41 -11.37
N VAL A 47 11.86 -22.40 -10.67
CA VAL A 47 13.25 -22.36 -10.22
C VAL A 47 14.20 -22.94 -11.29
N SER A 48 15.42 -22.44 -11.30
CA SER A 48 16.47 -22.79 -12.26
C SER A 48 17.71 -23.37 -11.57
N GLN A 49 18.56 -24.04 -12.36
CA GLN A 49 19.84 -24.57 -11.88
C GLN A 49 20.68 -23.45 -11.24
N GLY A 50 21.14 -23.69 -10.01
CA GLY A 50 22.01 -22.82 -9.26
C GLY A 50 21.31 -21.69 -8.50
N ASP A 51 19.98 -21.61 -8.54
CA ASP A 51 19.24 -20.59 -7.80
C ASP A 51 19.45 -20.71 -6.29
N VAL A 52 19.46 -19.57 -5.61
CA VAL A 52 19.33 -19.47 -4.15
C VAL A 52 17.89 -19.07 -3.84
N VAL A 53 17.14 -20.00 -3.24
CA VAL A 53 15.70 -19.89 -3.00
C VAL A 53 15.44 -19.86 -1.50
N GLU A 54 14.73 -18.83 -1.03
CA GLU A 54 14.34 -18.67 0.38
C GLU A 54 12.82 -18.56 0.51
N ALA A 55 12.26 -19.20 1.54
CA ALA A 55 10.84 -19.10 1.87
C ALA A 55 10.47 -17.68 2.34
N VAL A 56 9.37 -17.12 1.82
CA VAL A 56 8.78 -15.89 2.34
C VAL A 56 7.48 -16.23 3.07
N SER A 57 7.54 -16.22 4.40
CA SER A 57 6.38 -16.42 5.28
C SER A 57 5.48 -15.18 5.29
N ILE A 58 4.16 -15.37 5.37
CA ILE A 58 3.15 -14.31 5.43
C ILE A 58 3.34 -13.34 6.62
N ASP A 59 3.96 -13.83 7.70
CA ASP A 59 4.22 -13.07 8.93
C ASP A 59 5.49 -12.18 8.83
N SER A 60 6.29 -12.35 7.76
CA SER A 60 7.49 -11.55 7.52
C SER A 60 7.15 -10.16 6.95
N ALA A 61 8.10 -9.22 6.99
CA ALA A 61 7.89 -7.88 6.41
C ALA A 61 7.49 -7.93 4.92
N ASP A 62 8.17 -8.77 4.14
CA ASP A 62 7.85 -8.97 2.73
C ASP A 62 6.52 -9.71 2.55
N GLY A 63 6.23 -10.71 3.38
CA GLY A 63 4.94 -11.41 3.40
C GLY A 63 3.76 -10.49 3.68
N LEU A 64 3.89 -9.58 4.65
CA LEU A 64 2.89 -8.56 4.96
C LEU A 64 2.68 -7.60 3.80
N SER A 65 3.76 -7.18 3.14
CA SER A 65 3.67 -6.35 1.93
C SER A 65 2.87 -7.04 0.83
N ILE A 66 3.14 -8.33 0.56
CA ILE A 66 2.44 -9.15 -0.44
C ILE A 66 0.97 -9.37 -0.05
N LEU A 67 0.69 -9.63 1.23
CA LEU A 67 -0.68 -9.76 1.75
C LEU A 67 -1.48 -8.48 1.51
N ARG A 68 -0.92 -7.32 1.85
CA ARG A 68 -1.57 -6.02 1.70
C ARG A 68 -1.78 -5.66 0.24
N HIS A 69 -0.79 -5.92 -0.60
CA HIS A 69 -0.88 -5.73 -2.04
C HIS A 69 -2.00 -6.59 -2.67
N SER A 70 -2.07 -7.87 -2.28
CA SER A 70 -3.14 -8.78 -2.73
C SER A 70 -4.51 -8.36 -2.22
N THR A 71 -4.58 -7.79 -1.01
CA THR A 71 -5.83 -7.25 -0.46
C THR A 71 -6.27 -5.99 -1.20
N ALA A 72 -5.33 -5.15 -1.66
CA ALA A 72 -5.61 -3.99 -2.50
C ALA A 72 -6.24 -4.40 -3.84
N HIS A 73 -5.77 -5.49 -4.47
CA HIS A 73 -6.39 -6.04 -5.68
C HIS A 73 -7.81 -6.55 -5.44
N VAL A 74 -8.05 -7.21 -4.31
CA VAL A 74 -9.41 -7.65 -3.93
C VAL A 74 -10.34 -6.46 -3.72
N LEU A 75 -9.84 -5.35 -3.14
CA LEU A 75 -10.59 -4.10 -3.04
C LEU A 75 -10.91 -3.53 -4.42
N ALA A 76 -9.92 -3.46 -5.33
CA ALA A 76 -10.12 -2.94 -6.68
C ALA A 76 -11.18 -3.73 -7.46
N GLN A 77 -11.11 -5.07 -7.40
CA GLN A 77 -12.14 -5.95 -7.96
C GLN A 77 -13.52 -5.71 -7.33
N ALA A 78 -13.59 -5.56 -6.00
CA ALA A 78 -14.85 -5.29 -5.31
C ALA A 78 -15.47 -3.94 -5.74
N VAL A 79 -14.65 -2.90 -5.89
CA VAL A 79 -15.07 -1.59 -6.39
C VAL A 79 -15.63 -1.72 -7.80
N GLN A 80 -14.89 -2.33 -8.74
CA GLN A 80 -15.37 -2.45 -10.13
C GLN A 80 -16.59 -3.36 -10.28
N LYS A 81 -16.77 -4.33 -9.37
CA LYS A 81 -17.97 -5.16 -9.35
C LYS A 81 -19.21 -4.39 -8.90
N ILE A 82 -19.06 -3.45 -7.98
CA ILE A 82 -20.17 -2.59 -7.49
C ILE A 82 -20.40 -1.40 -8.41
N ASN A 83 -19.32 -0.80 -8.92
CA ASN A 83 -19.32 0.32 -9.84
C ASN A 83 -18.43 -0.02 -11.06
N PRO A 84 -18.99 -0.59 -12.14
CA PRO A 84 -18.26 -0.94 -13.36
C PRO A 84 -17.64 0.25 -14.10
N ASP A 85 -18.06 1.47 -13.79
CA ASP A 85 -17.53 2.70 -14.39
C ASP A 85 -16.30 3.25 -13.65
N ALA A 86 -15.98 2.71 -12.47
CA ALA A 86 -14.77 3.06 -11.75
C ALA A 86 -13.51 2.66 -12.54
N ARG A 87 -12.58 3.61 -12.72
CA ARG A 87 -11.27 3.35 -13.34
C ARG A 87 -10.18 3.23 -12.29
N LEU A 88 -9.28 2.29 -12.50
CA LEU A 88 -8.23 1.94 -11.56
C LEU A 88 -7.07 2.93 -11.66
N GLY A 89 -6.63 3.44 -10.53
CA GLY A 89 -5.38 4.19 -10.38
C GLY A 89 -4.25 3.27 -9.89
N ILE A 90 -3.66 3.64 -8.76
CA ILE A 90 -2.51 2.96 -8.16
C ILE A 90 -2.91 2.42 -6.78
N GLY A 91 -2.51 1.18 -6.47
CA GLY A 91 -2.83 0.52 -5.21
C GLY A 91 -1.65 -0.15 -4.49
N PRO A 92 -0.67 0.61 -3.96
CA PRO A 92 0.50 0.03 -3.35
C PRO A 92 0.24 -0.42 -1.90
N PRO A 93 0.99 -1.43 -1.41
CA PRO A 93 1.11 -1.66 0.01
C PRO A 93 1.86 -0.51 0.71
N ILE A 94 1.52 -0.24 1.96
CA ILE A 94 2.18 0.72 2.85
C ILE A 94 2.51 0.05 4.20
N THR A 95 3.27 0.74 5.06
CA THR A 95 3.85 0.19 6.31
C THR A 95 2.87 -0.55 7.21
N ASP A 96 1.61 -0.12 7.28
CA ASP A 96 0.57 -0.74 8.12
C ASP A 96 -0.71 -1.06 7.35
N GLY A 97 -0.65 -1.13 6.02
CA GLY A 97 -1.84 -1.39 5.23
C GLY A 97 -1.64 -1.23 3.73
N PHE A 98 -2.63 -0.71 3.05
CA PHE A 98 -2.61 -0.41 1.63
C PHE A 98 -3.58 0.75 1.36
N TYR A 99 -3.48 1.32 0.17
CA TYR A 99 -4.55 2.11 -0.39
C TYR A 99 -4.80 1.70 -1.83
N TYR A 100 -5.91 2.16 -2.41
CA TYR A 100 -6.14 2.10 -3.83
C TYR A 100 -6.85 3.39 -4.29
N ASP A 101 -6.34 3.99 -5.36
CA ASP A 101 -6.90 5.19 -5.99
C ASP A 101 -7.88 4.81 -7.09
N PHE A 102 -9.04 5.47 -7.10
CA PHE A 102 -10.09 5.27 -8.08
C PHE A 102 -10.50 6.58 -8.72
N ASP A 103 -10.63 6.54 -10.04
CA ASP A 103 -11.30 7.58 -10.79
C ASP A 103 -12.78 7.22 -10.88
N VAL A 104 -13.61 8.01 -10.22
CA VAL A 104 -15.06 7.81 -10.10
C VAL A 104 -15.77 9.15 -10.23
N ASP A 105 -16.93 9.14 -10.88
CA ASP A 105 -17.77 10.34 -11.02
C ASP A 105 -18.43 10.71 -9.69
N GLU A 106 -18.91 9.71 -8.95
CA GLU A 106 -19.51 9.88 -7.62
C GLU A 106 -18.50 9.53 -6.52
N PRO A 107 -18.20 10.46 -5.59
CA PRO A 107 -17.32 10.17 -4.46
C PRO A 107 -17.83 9.04 -3.57
N PHE A 108 -16.91 8.26 -3.03
CA PHE A 108 -17.26 7.21 -2.08
C PHE A 108 -17.78 7.80 -0.76
N THR A 109 -18.71 7.09 -0.13
CA THR A 109 -19.22 7.44 1.21
C THR A 109 -18.76 6.45 2.28
N PRO A 110 -18.71 6.84 3.56
CA PRO A 110 -18.38 5.91 4.64
C PRO A 110 -19.30 4.67 4.68
N GLU A 111 -20.55 4.79 4.29
CA GLU A 111 -21.50 3.69 4.23
C GLU A 111 -21.12 2.65 3.17
N LEU A 112 -20.55 3.10 2.05
CA LEU A 112 -20.11 2.24 0.96
C LEU A 112 -18.95 1.33 1.39
N LEU A 113 -18.11 1.76 2.33
CA LEU A 113 -17.02 0.91 2.86
C LEU A 113 -17.52 -0.42 3.42
N LYS A 114 -18.67 -0.41 4.12
CA LYS A 114 -19.27 -1.65 4.66
C LYS A 114 -19.82 -2.55 3.56
N VAL A 115 -20.25 -1.98 2.45
CA VAL A 115 -20.72 -2.74 1.27
C VAL A 115 -19.53 -3.35 0.54
N LEU A 116 -18.45 -2.58 0.38
CA LEU A 116 -17.19 -3.03 -0.21
C LEU A 116 -16.56 -4.15 0.60
N GLU A 117 -16.44 -4.03 1.93
CA GLU A 117 -15.91 -5.09 2.79
C GLU A 117 -16.68 -6.41 2.62
N LYS A 118 -18.02 -6.35 2.56
CA LYS A 118 -18.85 -7.55 2.31
C LYS A 118 -18.57 -8.18 0.94
N GLU A 119 -18.31 -7.37 -0.09
CA GLU A 119 -17.98 -7.89 -1.41
C GLU A 119 -16.56 -8.47 -1.45
N MET A 120 -15.59 -7.81 -0.80
CA MET A 120 -14.24 -8.34 -0.59
C MET A 120 -14.29 -9.70 0.13
N GLU A 121 -15.10 -9.84 1.18
CA GLU A 121 -15.31 -11.12 1.88
C GLU A 121 -15.89 -12.21 0.95
N ARG A 122 -16.73 -11.86 -0.03
CA ARG A 122 -17.22 -12.83 -1.02
C ARG A 122 -16.10 -13.27 -1.96
N ILE A 123 -15.30 -12.34 -2.46
CA ILE A 123 -14.14 -12.61 -3.33
C ILE A 123 -13.10 -13.47 -2.61
N ILE A 124 -12.82 -13.17 -1.34
CA ILE A 124 -11.91 -13.95 -0.49
C ILE A 124 -12.43 -15.37 -0.28
N ARG A 125 -13.72 -15.54 0.01
CA ARG A 125 -14.32 -16.88 0.19
C ARG A 125 -14.33 -17.72 -1.08
N ALA A 126 -14.45 -17.07 -2.24
CA ALA A 126 -14.36 -17.72 -3.54
C ALA A 126 -12.98 -18.35 -3.80
N GLY A 127 -11.91 -17.84 -3.15
CA GLY A 127 -10.57 -18.42 -3.26
C GLY A 127 -9.99 -18.33 -4.66
N GLN A 128 -10.22 -17.20 -5.34
CA GLN A 128 -9.69 -16.91 -6.67
C GLN A 128 -8.17 -17.00 -6.65
N ARG A 129 -7.59 -17.63 -7.67
CA ARG A 129 -6.14 -17.77 -7.82
C ARG A 129 -5.59 -16.51 -8.46
N PHE A 130 -4.50 -15.97 -7.92
CA PHE A 130 -3.75 -14.92 -8.60
C PHE A 130 -2.81 -15.58 -9.62
N VAL A 131 -2.97 -15.25 -10.89
CA VAL A 131 -2.19 -15.83 -12.00
C VAL A 131 -1.45 -14.72 -12.72
N ARG A 132 -0.13 -14.74 -12.61
CA ARG A 132 0.76 -13.78 -13.30
C ARG A 132 0.88 -14.13 -14.78
N ARG A 133 0.63 -13.17 -15.67
CA ARG A 133 0.94 -13.25 -17.10
C ARG A 133 1.94 -12.17 -17.50
N ILE A 134 2.92 -12.55 -18.30
CA ILE A 134 3.80 -11.60 -19.00
C ILE A 134 3.10 -11.19 -20.28
N VAL A 135 3.06 -9.88 -20.54
CA VAL A 135 2.39 -9.29 -21.71
C VAL A 135 3.30 -8.26 -22.35
N SER A 136 3.21 -8.11 -23.67
CA SER A 136 3.82 -6.96 -24.35
C SER A 136 3.04 -5.68 -24.05
N ASP A 137 3.69 -4.53 -24.19
CA ASP A 137 3.05 -3.21 -24.04
C ASP A 137 1.81 -3.08 -24.95
N SER A 138 1.88 -3.65 -26.17
CA SER A 138 0.77 -3.61 -27.14
C SER A 138 -0.43 -4.48 -26.73
N GLU A 139 -0.18 -5.63 -26.08
CA GLU A 139 -1.24 -6.51 -25.58
C GLU A 139 -1.89 -5.88 -24.36
N ALA A 140 -1.08 -5.40 -23.41
CA ALA A 140 -1.58 -4.70 -22.22
C ALA A 140 -2.42 -3.47 -22.59
N ALA A 141 -1.97 -2.66 -23.55
CA ALA A 141 -2.71 -1.49 -24.00
C ALA A 141 -4.08 -1.84 -24.63
N LYS A 142 -4.16 -2.96 -25.34
CA LYS A 142 -5.44 -3.46 -25.88
C LYS A 142 -6.34 -4.00 -24.77
N GLU A 143 -5.76 -4.79 -23.86
CA GLU A 143 -6.49 -5.42 -22.76
C GLU A 143 -7.03 -4.42 -21.73
N LEU A 144 -6.36 -3.28 -21.56
CA LEU A 144 -6.66 -2.23 -20.59
C LEU A 144 -7.15 -0.94 -21.27
N ALA A 145 -7.69 -1.05 -22.48
CA ALA A 145 -8.16 0.11 -23.26
C ALA A 145 -9.24 0.93 -22.53
N SER A 146 -9.98 0.31 -21.61
CA SER A 146 -10.97 0.97 -20.75
C SER A 146 -10.38 1.64 -19.52
N GLU A 147 -9.09 1.44 -19.21
CA GLU A 147 -8.41 1.92 -18.00
C GLU A 147 -7.38 3.02 -18.35
N PRO A 148 -7.81 4.29 -18.55
CA PRO A 148 -6.94 5.36 -19.06
C PRO A 148 -5.71 5.61 -18.20
N ASN A 149 -5.85 5.55 -16.88
CA ASN A 149 -4.75 5.70 -15.93
C ASN A 149 -3.70 4.59 -16.08
N LYS A 150 -4.12 3.34 -16.31
CA LYS A 150 -3.21 2.22 -16.54
C LYS A 150 -2.49 2.33 -17.89
N LEU A 151 -3.17 2.82 -18.94
CA LEU A 151 -2.53 3.11 -20.23
C LEU A 151 -1.43 4.19 -20.10
N GLU A 152 -1.65 5.21 -19.29
CA GLU A 152 -0.63 6.21 -19.00
C GLU A 152 0.58 5.58 -18.31
N LEU A 153 0.37 4.70 -17.33
CA LEU A 153 1.46 3.99 -16.63
C LEU A 153 2.29 3.11 -17.58
N ILE A 154 1.66 2.39 -18.51
CA ILE A 154 2.37 1.59 -19.53
C ILE A 154 3.28 2.50 -20.36
N THR A 155 2.78 3.67 -20.77
CA THR A 155 3.56 4.64 -21.54
C THR A 155 4.74 5.20 -20.74
N LEU A 156 4.50 5.53 -19.47
CA LEU A 156 5.48 6.16 -18.57
C LEU A 156 6.56 5.21 -18.05
N LYS A 157 6.38 3.89 -18.17
CA LYS A 157 7.37 2.86 -17.78
C LYS A 157 8.78 3.10 -18.35
N SER A 158 8.87 3.80 -19.48
CA SER A 158 10.12 4.19 -20.14
C SER A 158 10.81 5.42 -19.52
N SER A 159 10.20 6.07 -18.52
CA SER A 159 10.69 7.29 -17.87
C SER A 159 11.04 7.03 -16.39
N GLU A 160 12.13 7.61 -15.91
CA GLU A 160 12.75 7.33 -14.58
C GLU A 160 11.93 7.83 -13.35
N ASN A 161 10.71 8.34 -13.51
CA ASN A 161 9.96 9.08 -12.48
C ASN A 161 8.64 8.43 -12.01
N LEU A 162 8.66 7.13 -11.70
CA LEU A 162 7.47 6.37 -11.26
C LEU A 162 7.42 6.11 -9.73
N ALA A 163 7.74 7.11 -8.90
CA ALA A 163 7.74 6.96 -7.44
C ALA A 163 6.39 6.41 -6.90
N GLU A 164 5.27 6.97 -7.34
CA GLU A 164 3.93 6.52 -6.90
C GLU A 164 3.37 5.34 -7.68
N GLY A 165 3.95 4.92 -8.82
CA GLY A 165 3.43 3.84 -9.69
C GLY A 165 4.29 2.57 -9.70
N SER A 166 5.33 2.51 -8.88
CA SER A 166 6.38 1.47 -8.94
C SER A 166 5.90 0.04 -8.64
N ALA A 167 4.76 -0.10 -7.95
CA ALA A 167 4.07 -1.37 -7.72
C ALA A 167 3.39 -1.90 -8.99
N GLU A 168 2.90 -1.00 -9.84
CA GLU A 168 2.14 -1.29 -11.05
C GLU A 168 3.06 -1.56 -12.25
N VAL A 169 4.09 -0.71 -12.43
CA VAL A 169 5.04 -0.76 -13.55
C VAL A 169 6.47 -0.44 -13.11
N GLY A 170 7.46 -0.98 -13.81
CA GLY A 170 8.89 -0.69 -13.58
C GLY A 170 9.71 -1.05 -14.81
N ALA A 171 11.03 -0.79 -14.80
CA ALA A 171 11.90 -0.94 -15.98
C ALA A 171 12.00 -2.37 -16.57
N GLY A 172 11.40 -3.39 -15.92
CA GLY A 172 11.41 -4.79 -16.35
C GLY A 172 10.24 -5.18 -17.26
N GLU A 173 9.86 -6.46 -17.25
CA GLU A 173 8.70 -6.97 -18.01
C GLU A 173 7.38 -6.35 -17.51
N LEU A 174 6.42 -6.16 -18.42
CA LEU A 174 5.06 -5.76 -18.07
C LEU A 174 4.24 -7.01 -17.74
N THR A 175 3.49 -6.96 -16.64
CA THR A 175 2.67 -8.09 -16.22
C THR A 175 1.26 -7.69 -15.84
N ILE A 176 0.35 -8.63 -16.09
CA ILE A 176 -1.04 -8.57 -15.65
C ILE A 176 -1.25 -9.73 -14.67
N TYR A 177 -1.93 -9.45 -13.56
CA TYR A 177 -2.41 -10.49 -12.66
C TYR A 177 -3.89 -10.72 -12.91
N ASP A 178 -4.21 -11.94 -13.31
CA ASP A 178 -5.57 -12.39 -13.45
C ASP A 178 -6.04 -13.01 -12.13
N ASN A 179 -7.21 -12.62 -11.68
CA ASN A 179 -7.96 -13.37 -10.67
C ASN A 179 -8.77 -14.45 -11.41
N VAL A 180 -8.40 -15.70 -11.18
CA VAL A 180 -8.99 -16.86 -11.87
C VAL A 180 -9.90 -17.61 -10.91
N ASP A 181 -11.14 -17.85 -11.32
CA ASP A 181 -12.06 -18.68 -10.57
C ASP A 181 -11.53 -20.12 -10.48
N PRO A 182 -11.43 -20.71 -9.26
CA PRO A 182 -10.82 -22.02 -9.10
C PRO A 182 -11.70 -23.17 -9.61
N GLN A 183 -13.01 -22.97 -9.78
CA GLN A 183 -13.94 -24.00 -10.23
C GLN A 183 -14.07 -24.01 -11.75
N SER A 184 -14.30 -22.85 -12.38
CA SER A 184 -14.44 -22.76 -13.83
C SER A 184 -13.10 -22.64 -14.56
N GLY A 185 -12.07 -22.10 -13.91
CA GLY A 185 -10.80 -21.75 -14.53
C GLY A 185 -10.86 -20.46 -15.36
N GLU A 186 -11.97 -19.73 -15.33
CA GLU A 186 -12.13 -18.48 -16.07
C GLU A 186 -11.50 -17.29 -15.34
N VAL A 187 -10.97 -16.34 -16.12
CA VAL A 187 -10.52 -15.05 -15.60
C VAL A 187 -11.73 -14.19 -15.27
N VAL A 188 -11.91 -13.86 -13.99
CA VAL A 188 -13.05 -13.06 -13.52
C VAL A 188 -12.72 -11.59 -13.31
N TRP A 189 -11.43 -11.27 -13.18
CA TRP A 189 -10.92 -9.90 -13.06
C TRP A 189 -9.41 -9.89 -13.35
N LYS A 190 -8.86 -8.73 -13.71
CA LYS A 190 -7.43 -8.59 -13.99
C LYS A 190 -6.95 -7.17 -13.71
N ASP A 191 -5.66 -7.04 -13.40
CA ASP A 191 -5.03 -5.74 -13.17
C ASP A 191 -3.57 -5.71 -13.60
N LEU A 192 -3.10 -4.54 -14.01
CA LEU A 192 -1.72 -4.29 -14.37
C LEU A 192 -0.88 -4.18 -13.12
N CYS A 193 -0.01 -5.14 -12.87
CA CYS A 193 0.75 -5.17 -11.63
C CYS A 193 2.01 -6.03 -11.78
N ARG A 194 3.07 -5.68 -11.04
CA ARG A 194 4.33 -6.45 -11.03
C ARG A 194 4.28 -7.65 -10.09
N GLY A 195 3.49 -7.54 -9.02
CA GLY A 195 3.46 -8.46 -7.88
C GLY A 195 4.79 -8.54 -7.12
N PRO A 196 5.06 -9.64 -6.41
CA PRO A 196 4.25 -10.86 -6.36
C PRO A 196 2.93 -10.69 -5.58
N HIS A 197 2.05 -11.68 -5.73
CA HIS A 197 0.80 -11.80 -5.00
C HIS A 197 0.74 -13.08 -4.15
N LEU A 198 -0.22 -13.13 -3.23
CA LEU A 198 -0.59 -14.36 -2.56
C LEU A 198 -0.99 -15.43 -3.60
N PRO A 199 -0.87 -16.73 -3.30
CA PRO A 199 -1.34 -17.79 -4.20
C PRO A 199 -2.83 -17.73 -4.55
N ASN A 200 -3.66 -17.27 -3.60
CA ASN A 200 -5.10 -17.11 -3.80
C ASN A 200 -5.70 -16.14 -2.77
N THR A 201 -6.90 -15.64 -3.07
CA THR A 201 -7.60 -14.66 -2.22
C THR A 201 -7.97 -15.21 -0.85
N ARG A 202 -8.11 -16.53 -0.67
CA ARG A 202 -8.52 -17.15 0.60
C ARG A 202 -7.46 -16.96 1.69
N MET A 203 -6.19 -16.79 1.32
CA MET A 203 -5.09 -16.56 2.27
C MET A 203 -5.16 -15.20 2.97
N ILE A 204 -5.94 -14.24 2.46
CA ILE A 204 -6.23 -12.98 3.16
C ILE A 204 -7.08 -13.24 4.42
N GLY A 205 -7.94 -14.26 4.37
CA GLY A 205 -8.81 -14.63 5.48
C GLY A 205 -9.74 -13.49 5.91
N ASN A 206 -9.82 -13.25 7.22
CA ASN A 206 -10.63 -12.21 7.83
C ASN A 206 -9.79 -11.19 8.62
N GLY A 207 -8.48 -11.11 8.31
CA GLY A 207 -7.53 -10.22 8.94
C GLY A 207 -7.41 -8.85 8.26
N PHE A 208 -8.46 -8.36 7.59
CA PHE A 208 -8.44 -7.06 6.90
C PHE A 208 -9.57 -6.13 7.34
N SER A 209 -9.39 -4.82 7.13
CA SER A 209 -10.46 -3.82 7.26
C SER A 209 -10.18 -2.58 6.42
N LEU A 210 -11.24 -1.96 5.89
CA LEU A 210 -11.18 -0.64 5.25
C LEU A 210 -11.31 0.45 6.32
N THR A 211 -10.43 1.44 6.27
CA THR A 211 -10.23 2.37 7.38
C THR A 211 -10.77 3.76 7.12
N ARG A 212 -10.37 4.40 6.01
CA ARG A 212 -10.75 5.77 5.70
C ARG A 212 -10.76 6.05 4.20
N LEU A 213 -11.50 7.08 3.84
CA LEU A 213 -11.51 7.69 2.52
C LEU A 213 -10.66 8.95 2.52
N ALA A 214 -10.02 9.25 1.40
CA ALA A 214 -9.35 10.52 1.17
C ALA A 214 -9.46 10.93 -0.30
N ALA A 215 -9.31 12.22 -0.56
CA ALA A 215 -8.96 12.66 -1.91
C ALA A 215 -7.47 12.48 -2.14
N ALA A 216 -7.11 12.09 -3.36
CA ALA A 216 -5.74 12.09 -3.86
C ALA A 216 -5.69 12.82 -5.20
N TYR A 217 -4.51 13.18 -5.65
CA TYR A 217 -4.29 13.68 -7.00
C TYR A 217 -3.47 12.66 -7.77
N TRP A 218 -3.80 12.47 -9.05
CA TRP A 218 -3.06 11.52 -9.88
C TRP A 218 -1.56 11.86 -9.90
N ARG A 219 -0.71 10.88 -9.58
CA ARG A 219 0.75 11.02 -9.43
C ARG A 219 1.18 12.09 -8.42
N GLY A 220 0.36 12.38 -7.42
CA GLY A 220 0.67 13.32 -6.34
C GLY A 220 0.78 14.78 -6.79
N ASN A 221 0.29 15.11 -7.98
CA ASN A 221 0.37 16.47 -8.54
C ASN A 221 -1.03 17.11 -8.55
N GLU A 222 -1.19 18.19 -7.79
CA GLU A 222 -2.45 18.94 -7.66
C GLU A 222 -3.01 19.49 -8.98
N ALA A 223 -2.17 19.64 -10.02
CA ALA A 223 -2.60 20.04 -11.35
C ALA A 223 -3.29 18.91 -12.13
N ASN A 224 -3.17 17.65 -11.68
CA ASN A 224 -3.79 16.50 -12.31
C ASN A 224 -5.20 16.23 -11.77
N LYS A 225 -5.92 15.30 -12.41
CA LYS A 225 -7.25 14.87 -11.99
C LYS A 225 -7.25 14.39 -10.53
N GLN A 226 -8.25 14.83 -9.78
CA GLN A 226 -8.51 14.35 -8.42
C GLN A 226 -9.11 12.94 -8.46
N LEU A 227 -8.60 12.06 -7.61
CA LEU A 227 -9.04 10.68 -7.45
C LEU A 227 -9.58 10.45 -6.03
N GLN A 228 -10.35 9.38 -5.87
CA GLN A 228 -10.83 8.91 -4.57
C GLN A 228 -9.96 7.77 -4.08
N ARG A 229 -9.32 7.95 -2.93
CA ARG A 229 -8.46 6.97 -2.29
C ARG A 229 -9.21 6.23 -1.18
N ILE A 230 -9.20 4.91 -1.24
CA ILE A 230 -9.66 4.06 -0.14
C ILE A 230 -8.44 3.47 0.57
N TYR A 231 -8.33 3.69 1.88
CA TYR A 231 -7.30 3.06 2.72
C TYR A 231 -7.84 1.78 3.37
N GLY A 232 -6.98 0.78 3.50
CA GLY A 232 -7.26 -0.44 4.25
C GLY A 232 -6.02 -0.97 4.96
N THR A 233 -6.22 -1.96 5.83
CA THR A 233 -5.16 -2.70 6.51
C THR A 233 -5.41 -4.20 6.38
N ALA A 234 -4.35 -4.99 6.35
CA ALA A 234 -4.41 -6.45 6.27
C ALA A 234 -3.30 -7.10 7.10
N TRP A 235 -3.66 -8.16 7.80
CA TRP A 235 -2.85 -8.91 8.76
C TRP A 235 -3.06 -10.42 8.57
N PRO A 236 -2.06 -11.27 8.88
CA PRO A 236 -2.15 -12.72 8.72
C PRO A 236 -3.31 -13.35 9.49
N SER A 237 -3.74 -12.72 10.59
CA SER A 237 -4.80 -13.21 11.45
C SER A 237 -5.76 -12.11 11.91
N LYS A 238 -6.98 -12.51 12.30
CA LYS A 238 -7.98 -11.62 12.91
C LYS A 238 -7.49 -11.02 14.23
N ASP A 239 -6.71 -11.79 15.00
CA ASP A 239 -6.20 -11.34 16.30
C ASP A 239 -5.14 -10.23 16.12
N GLU A 240 -4.29 -10.34 15.10
CA GLU A 240 -3.34 -9.28 14.75
C GLU A 240 -4.02 -8.02 14.21
N LEU A 241 -5.06 -8.18 13.38
CA LEU A 241 -5.90 -7.05 12.96
C LEU A 241 -6.50 -6.34 14.18
N LYS A 242 -7.09 -7.10 15.10
CA LYS A 242 -7.68 -6.55 16.32
C LYS A 242 -6.63 -5.80 17.16
N ALA A 243 -5.47 -6.39 17.37
CA ALA A 243 -4.37 -5.76 18.10
C ALA A 243 -3.90 -4.46 17.42
N HIS A 244 -3.85 -4.41 16.08
CA HIS A 244 -3.53 -3.18 15.36
C HIS A 244 -4.61 -2.10 15.53
N LEU A 245 -5.89 -2.45 15.41
CA LEU A 245 -7.00 -1.50 15.60
C LEU A 245 -7.05 -0.96 17.04
N GLU A 246 -6.80 -1.80 18.04
CA GLU A 246 -6.70 -1.38 19.45
C GLU A 246 -5.56 -0.36 19.64
N ARG A 247 -4.40 -0.57 19.00
CA ARG A 247 -3.29 0.41 19.03
C ARG A 247 -3.67 1.74 18.38
N LEU A 248 -4.40 1.72 17.27
CA LEU A 248 -4.87 2.95 16.61
C LEU A 248 -5.88 3.70 17.49
N GLU A 249 -6.78 3.00 18.17
CA GLU A 249 -7.72 3.60 19.10
C GLU A 249 -6.99 4.26 20.28
N GLU A 250 -5.99 3.58 20.84
CA GLU A 250 -5.15 4.13 21.90
C GLU A 250 -4.33 5.35 21.43
N ALA A 251 -3.81 5.33 20.20
CA ALA A 251 -3.14 6.48 19.62
C ALA A 251 -4.09 7.67 19.43
N ALA A 252 -5.32 7.42 18.96
CA ALA A 252 -6.33 8.46 18.77
C ALA A 252 -6.78 9.13 20.08
N LYS A 253 -6.76 8.40 21.21
CA LYS A 253 -6.98 8.97 22.56
C LYS A 253 -5.88 9.96 22.97
N ARG A 254 -4.70 9.89 22.35
CA ARG A 254 -3.51 10.70 22.65
C ARG A 254 -3.20 11.73 21.57
N ASP A 255 -4.13 11.94 20.63
CA ASP A 255 -4.00 12.93 19.58
C ASP A 255 -3.99 14.35 20.20
N HIS A 256 -2.92 15.10 19.95
CA HIS A 256 -2.77 16.46 20.48
C HIS A 256 -3.86 17.41 20.01
N ARG A 257 -4.51 17.18 18.86
CA ARG A 257 -5.63 17.98 18.37
C ARG A 257 -6.88 17.77 19.22
N ARG A 258 -7.12 16.51 19.61
CA ARG A 258 -8.21 16.13 20.52
C ARG A 258 -7.94 16.67 21.92
N LEU A 259 -6.77 16.35 22.48
CA LEU A 259 -6.40 16.80 23.83
C LEU A 259 -6.27 18.32 23.92
N GLY A 260 -5.77 18.97 22.87
CA GLY A 260 -5.65 20.42 22.79
C GLY A 260 -7.00 21.12 22.89
N ALA A 261 -8.03 20.57 22.25
CA ALA A 261 -9.40 21.05 22.38
C ALA A 261 -10.01 20.69 23.75
N GLU A 262 -9.93 19.43 24.18
CA GLU A 262 -10.51 18.96 25.46
C GLU A 262 -9.93 19.67 26.70
N LEU A 263 -8.63 20.01 26.66
CA LEU A 263 -7.93 20.65 27.76
C LEU A 263 -7.87 22.19 27.64
N ASP A 264 -8.44 22.76 26.58
CA ASP A 264 -8.45 24.20 26.32
C ASP A 264 -7.02 24.79 26.19
N LEU A 265 -6.19 24.16 25.35
CA LEU A 265 -4.78 24.55 25.14
C LEU A 265 -4.59 25.47 23.95
N PHE A 266 -5.24 25.17 22.83
CA PHE A 266 -5.13 25.95 21.59
C PHE A 266 -6.33 25.72 20.67
N SER A 267 -6.48 26.60 19.68
CA SER A 267 -7.46 26.46 18.60
C SER A 267 -6.90 26.95 17.26
N PHE A 268 -7.61 26.64 16.17
CA PHE A 268 -7.34 27.14 14.82
C PHE A 268 -8.61 27.80 14.27
N PRO A 269 -8.92 29.06 14.64
CA PRO A 269 -10.09 29.76 14.15
C PRO A 269 -10.01 29.98 12.63
N GLU A 270 -11.11 29.71 11.93
CA GLU A 270 -11.18 29.84 10.47
C GLU A 270 -10.91 31.28 10.02
N GLU A 271 -11.35 32.27 10.83
CA GLU A 271 -11.20 33.69 10.57
C GLU A 271 -9.74 34.16 10.58
N ILE A 272 -8.84 33.42 11.24
CA ILE A 272 -7.41 33.74 11.29
C ILE A 272 -6.69 33.07 10.12
N GLY A 273 -7.04 31.82 9.82
CA GLY A 273 -6.50 31.07 8.67
C GLY A 273 -5.92 29.71 9.04
N SER A 274 -5.85 28.82 8.05
CA SER A 274 -5.33 27.45 8.22
C SER A 274 -3.87 27.44 8.67
N GLY A 275 -3.56 26.61 9.67
CA GLY A 275 -2.21 26.47 10.23
C GLY A 275 -1.81 27.56 11.25
N LEU A 276 -2.66 28.56 11.51
CA LEU A 276 -2.39 29.64 12.44
C LEU A 276 -2.99 29.35 13.82
N ALA A 277 -2.21 28.66 14.67
CA ALA A 277 -2.64 28.26 16.00
C ALA A 277 -2.76 29.46 16.97
N VAL A 278 -3.87 29.54 17.69
CA VAL A 278 -4.06 30.46 18.82
C VAL A 278 -3.87 29.69 20.12
N PHE A 279 -2.84 30.03 20.88
CA PHE A 279 -2.59 29.44 22.20
C PHE A 279 -3.47 30.11 23.26
N HIS A 280 -4.30 29.31 23.92
CA HIS A 280 -5.14 29.75 25.03
C HIS A 280 -4.30 29.90 26.30
N PRO A 281 -4.80 30.49 27.40
CA PRO A 281 -3.99 30.73 28.60
C PRO A 281 -3.24 29.50 29.12
N LYS A 282 -3.87 28.31 29.12
CA LYS A 282 -3.22 27.06 29.55
C LYS A 282 -2.11 26.62 28.59
N GLY A 283 -2.37 26.65 27.28
CA GLY A 283 -1.35 26.34 26.27
C GLY A 283 -0.21 27.36 26.26
N GLY A 284 -0.52 28.64 26.51
CA GLY A 284 0.45 29.71 26.68
C GLY A 284 1.41 29.48 27.85
N VAL A 285 0.92 28.96 28.98
CA VAL A 285 1.78 28.56 30.12
C VAL A 285 2.74 27.44 29.72
N ILE A 286 2.24 26.39 29.04
CA ILE A 286 3.08 25.27 28.58
C ILE A 286 4.17 25.78 27.63
N ARG A 287 3.78 26.56 26.63
CA ARG A 287 4.69 27.17 25.66
C ARG A 287 5.76 28.03 26.35
N ARG A 288 5.36 28.91 27.28
CA ARG A 288 6.28 29.76 28.03
C ARG A 288 7.32 28.94 28.79
N VAL A 289 6.90 27.90 29.51
CA VAL A 289 7.81 27.03 30.28
C VAL A 289 8.82 26.34 29.36
N MET A 290 8.38 25.86 28.20
CA MET A 290 9.28 25.26 27.21
C MET A 290 10.28 26.27 26.62
N GLU A 291 9.80 27.48 26.30
CA GLU A 291 10.66 28.55 25.79
C GLU A 291 11.68 29.03 26.83
N ASP A 292 11.29 29.19 28.10
CA ASP A 292 12.17 29.58 29.19
C ASP A 292 13.28 28.54 29.42
N TYR A 293 12.91 27.26 29.43
CA TYR A 293 13.87 26.16 29.51
C TYR A 293 14.84 26.18 28.33
N SER A 294 14.32 26.35 27.11
CA SER A 294 15.15 26.44 25.90
C SER A 294 16.12 27.62 25.97
N ARG A 295 15.67 28.80 26.40
CA ARG A 295 16.51 30.00 26.56
C ARG A 295 17.67 29.75 27.52
N ALA A 296 17.36 29.25 28.72
CA ALA A 296 18.39 28.90 29.70
C ALA A 296 19.41 27.90 29.13
N ARG A 297 18.94 26.95 28.30
CA ARG A 297 19.80 25.96 27.66
C ARG A 297 20.77 26.52 26.63
N HIS A 298 20.32 27.50 25.87
CA HIS A 298 21.13 28.22 24.89
C HIS A 298 22.17 29.11 25.60
N ASP A 299 21.77 29.82 26.65
CA ASP A 299 22.67 30.69 27.42
C ASP A 299 23.84 29.88 28.02
N GLU A 300 23.54 28.75 28.65
CA GLU A 300 24.56 27.86 29.22
C GLU A 300 25.47 27.21 28.16
N ALA A 301 24.99 27.08 26.93
CA ALA A 301 25.77 26.59 25.79
C ALA A 301 26.55 27.71 25.06
N GLY A 302 26.45 28.96 25.53
CA GLY A 302 27.18 30.10 24.97
C GLY A 302 26.57 30.68 23.69
N TYR A 303 25.29 30.46 23.43
CA TYR A 303 24.58 31.10 22.32
C TYR A 303 24.26 32.57 22.65
N GLU A 304 24.31 33.43 21.64
CA GLU A 304 23.89 34.84 21.76
C GLU A 304 22.51 35.03 21.12
N PHE A 305 21.53 35.50 21.90
CA PHE A 305 20.19 35.76 21.40
C PHE A 305 20.10 37.07 20.60
N VAL A 306 19.48 37.00 19.43
CA VAL A 306 19.17 38.14 18.55
C VAL A 306 17.69 38.17 18.19
N TYR A 307 17.19 39.34 17.76
CA TYR A 307 15.81 39.54 17.30
C TYR A 307 15.80 40.16 15.91
N SER A 308 15.08 39.54 14.98
CA SER A 308 14.94 40.02 13.60
C SER A 308 13.48 40.24 13.19
N PRO A 309 13.21 41.15 12.24
CA PRO A 309 11.87 41.30 11.65
C PRO A 309 11.35 40.01 11.02
N HIS A 310 10.03 39.82 11.01
CA HIS A 310 9.37 38.65 10.41
C HIS A 310 9.14 38.81 8.89
N ILE A 311 9.31 40.02 8.36
CA ILE A 311 9.10 40.37 6.95
C ILE A 311 10.30 41.19 6.47
N THR A 312 10.78 40.90 5.26
CA THR A 312 11.93 41.58 4.62
C THR A 312 11.76 41.59 3.10
N LYS A 313 12.69 42.22 2.38
CA LYS A 313 12.67 42.30 0.91
C LYS A 313 12.90 40.91 0.29
N SER A 314 12.24 40.63 -0.84
CA SER A 314 12.29 39.33 -1.52
C SER A 314 13.70 38.93 -1.93
N ASN A 315 14.55 39.88 -2.31
CA ASN A 315 15.96 39.68 -2.66
C ASN A 315 16.79 38.91 -1.61
N LEU A 316 16.35 38.81 -0.35
CA LEU A 316 17.05 37.99 0.64
C LEU A 316 16.89 36.47 0.39
N PHE A 317 15.77 36.08 -0.23
CA PHE A 317 15.38 34.68 -0.44
C PHE A 317 15.38 34.24 -1.92
N GLU A 318 15.58 35.18 -2.84
CA GLU A 318 15.80 34.93 -4.28
C GLU A 318 17.25 34.53 -4.57
#